data_AF-A0A957TK40-F1
#
_entry.id   AF-A0A957TK40-F1
#
_cell.length_a   1.000
_cell.length_b   1.000
_cell.length_c   1.000
_cell.angle_alpha   90.00
_cell.angle_beta   90.00
_cell.angle_gamma   90.00
#
_symmetry.space_group_name_H-M   'P 1'
#
loop_
_entity.id
_entity.type
_entity.pdbx_description
1 polymer ?
#
loop_
_entity_poly.entity_id
_entity_poly.type
_entity_poly.pdbx_seq_one_letter_code
_entity_poly.pdbx_strand_id
1 'polypeptide(L)'
;MPAQPVVLNNTPLVALYTLTSLWLLRDLYGTVLIPDAVEAEFLAIDTAPRQQGLHESGWIQTKQLAEPRLALSYVGLDLGEAFDQTLQLAGEDRE
;
A
#
# COMPACT_ATOMS: atom_id res chain seq x y z
N MET A 1 -10.67 3.05 -19.02
CA MET A 1 -10.89 3.82 -17.77
C MET A 1 -9.53 3.98 -17.11
N PRO A 2 -9.16 5.13 -16.51
CA PRO A 2 -7.96 5.15 -15.69
C PRO A 2 -8.23 4.21 -14.52
N ALA A 3 -7.47 3.11 -14.43
CA ALA A 3 -7.54 2.24 -13.26
C ALA A 3 -7.18 3.10 -12.06
N GLN A 4 -8.10 3.20 -11.09
CA GLN A 4 -7.81 3.91 -9.86
C GLN A 4 -6.58 3.26 -9.21
N PRO A 5 -5.66 4.04 -8.63
CA PRO A 5 -4.48 3.50 -7.99
C PRO A 5 -4.89 2.56 -6.86
N VAL A 6 -4.35 1.34 -6.87
CA VAL A 6 -4.65 0.31 -5.86
C VAL A 6 -3.79 0.53 -4.64
N VAL A 7 -4.40 0.44 -3.46
CA VAL A 7 -3.67 0.44 -2.18
C VAL A 7 -3.37 -1.00 -1.77
N LEU A 8 -2.13 -1.27 -1.36
CA LEU A 8 -1.64 -2.59 -1.02
C LEU A 8 -1.29 -2.68 0.48
N ASN A 9 -1.78 -3.76 1.12
CA ASN A 9 -1.48 -4.09 2.51
C ASN A 9 -0.18 -4.91 2.66
N ASN A 10 0.33 -5.08 3.88
CA ASN A 10 1.58 -5.80 4.14
C ASN A 10 1.49 -7.29 3.79
N THR A 11 0.41 -7.99 4.17
CA THR A 11 0.25 -9.43 3.90
C THR A 11 0.44 -9.80 2.42
N PRO A 12 -0.28 -9.21 1.45
CA PRO A 12 -0.07 -9.50 0.03
C PRO A 12 1.30 -9.01 -0.48
N LEU A 13 1.83 -7.89 0.04
CA LEU A 13 3.17 -7.40 -0.31
C LEU A 13 4.26 -8.41 0.06
N VAL A 14 4.23 -8.93 1.30
CA VAL A 14 5.16 -9.95 1.79
C VAL A 14 5.04 -11.24 0.99
N ALA A 15 3.82 -11.71 0.73
CA ALA A 15 3.59 -12.93 -0.02
C ALA A 15 4.17 -12.83 -1.44
N LEU A 16 3.85 -11.76 -2.16
CA LEU A 16 4.33 -11.55 -3.53
C LEU A 16 5.84 -11.30 -3.59
N TYR A 17 6.41 -10.60 -2.61
CA TYR A 17 7.86 -10.45 -2.50
C TYR A 17 8.55 -11.80 -2.29
N THR A 18 8.05 -12.62 -1.36
CA THR A 18 8.59 -13.95 -1.05
C THR A 18 8.55 -14.88 -2.27
N LEU A 19 7.50 -14.75 -3.10
CA LEU A 19 7.33 -15.50 -4.34
C LEU A 19 8.05 -14.88 -5.54
N THR A 20 8.85 -13.81 -5.35
CA THR A 20 9.53 -13.08 -6.44
C THR A 20 8.55 -12.63 -7.55
N SER A 21 7.33 -12.28 -7.14
CA SER A 21 6.17 -12.06 -8.02
C SER A 21 5.57 -10.66 -7.90
N LEU A 22 6.30 -9.68 -7.35
CA LEU A 22 5.85 -8.28 -7.26
C LEU A 22 5.47 -7.69 -8.62
N TRP A 23 6.12 -8.12 -9.69
CA TRP A 23 5.84 -7.67 -11.06
C TRP A 23 4.37 -7.88 -11.50
N LEU A 24 3.65 -8.85 -10.91
CA LEU A 24 2.22 -9.06 -11.20
C LEU A 24 1.37 -7.84 -10.84
N LEU A 25 1.71 -7.14 -9.74
CA LEU A 25 0.99 -5.93 -9.33
C LEU A 25 1.16 -4.81 -10.36
N ARG A 26 2.36 -4.69 -10.95
CA ARG A 26 2.63 -3.75 -12.03
C ARG A 26 1.83 -4.09 -13.28
N ASP A 27 1.77 -5.36 -13.66
CA ASP A 27 1.08 -5.77 -14.88
C ASP A 27 -0.45 -5.63 -14.74
N LEU A 28 -1.00 -5.80 -13.53
CA LEU A 28 -2.42 -5.65 -13.25
C LEU A 28 -2.86 -4.19 -13.03
N TYR A 29 -2.04 -3.38 -12.35
CA TYR A 29 -2.45 -2.07 -11.85
C TYR A 29 -1.57 -0.91 -12.31
N GLY A 30 -0.42 -1.18 -12.93
CA GLY A 30 0.56 -0.17 -13.32
C GLY A 30 1.31 0.41 -12.12
N THR A 31 0.61 1.18 -11.29
CA THR A 31 1.13 1.81 -10.07
C THR A 31 0.35 1.33 -8.86
N VAL A 32 1.05 1.03 -7.78
CA VAL A 32 0.45 0.62 -6.51
C VAL A 32 0.92 1.55 -5.40
N LEU A 33 0.00 1.90 -4.51
CA LEU A 33 0.28 2.73 -3.34
C LEU A 33 0.43 1.84 -2.11
N ILE A 34 1.46 2.08 -1.30
CA ILE A 34 1.58 1.48 0.03
C ILE A 34 1.53 2.58 1.10
N PRO A 35 0.86 2.34 2.23
CA PRO A 35 0.96 3.22 3.39
C PRO A 35 2.37 3.23 3.97
N ASP A 36 2.78 4.34 4.58
CA ASP A 36 4.05 4.42 5.34
C ASP A 36 4.14 3.38 6.47
N ALA A 37 3.02 3.08 7.13
CA ALA A 37 2.94 2.01 8.13
C ALA A 37 3.24 0.62 7.53
N VAL A 38 2.75 0.35 6.31
CA VAL A 38 2.99 -0.92 5.61
C VAL A 38 4.44 -1.02 5.15
N GLU A 39 5.02 0.06 4.65
CA GLU A 39 6.45 0.11 4.32
C GLU A 39 7.30 -0.20 5.58
N ALA A 40 6.99 0.44 6.70
CA ALA A 40 7.71 0.22 7.95
C ALA A 40 7.60 -1.24 8.44
N GLU A 41 6.40 -1.83 8.38
CA GLU A 41 6.16 -3.22 8.76
C GLU A 41 6.89 -4.19 7.82
N PHE A 42 6.84 -3.92 6.51
CA PHE A 42 7.52 -4.73 5.50
C PHE A 42 9.04 -4.74 5.71
N LEU A 43 9.63 -3.58 6.02
CA LEU A 43 11.07 -3.43 6.23
C LEU A 43 11.59 -3.94 7.58
N ALA A 44 10.72 -4.21 8.56
CA ALA A 44 11.12 -4.60 9.92
C ALA A 44 11.80 -5.97 10.02
N ILE A 45 11.50 -6.90 9.10
CA ILE A 45 11.96 -8.30 9.18
C ILE A 45 13.30 -8.52 8.44
N ASP A 46 13.53 -7.83 7.31
CA ASP A 46 14.75 -7.95 6.49
C ASP A 46 15.03 -6.63 5.74
N THR A 47 15.43 -5.59 6.48
CA THR A 47 15.47 -4.20 5.97
C THR A 47 16.26 -4.05 4.68
N ALA A 48 17.52 -4.50 4.61
CA ALA A 48 18.36 -4.23 3.44
C ALA A 48 17.87 -4.93 2.15
N PRO A 49 17.57 -6.25 2.12
CA PRO A 49 17.04 -6.90 0.93
C PRO A 49 15.66 -6.37 0.51
N ARG A 50 14.77 -6.12 1.47
CA ARG A 50 13.41 -5.64 1.19
C ARG A 50 13.39 -4.19 0.73
N GLN A 51 14.29 -3.35 1.25
CA GLN A 51 14.47 -1.98 0.80
C GLN A 51 15.01 -1.94 -0.63
N GLN A 52 15.98 -2.81 -0.97
CA GLN A 52 16.45 -2.98 -2.35
C GLN A 52 15.29 -3.37 -3.28
N GLY A 53 14.47 -4.35 -2.89
CA GLY A 53 13.32 -4.80 -3.69
C GLY A 53 12.26 -3.71 -3.90
N LEU A 54 11.97 -2.89 -2.88
CA LEU A 54 11.09 -1.73 -3.03
C LEU A 54 11.70 -0.65 -3.93
N HIS A 55 12.99 -0.35 -3.77
CA HIS A 55 13.69 0.64 -4.60
C HIS A 55 13.73 0.24 -6.08
N GLU A 56 13.97 -1.03 -6.37
CA GLU A 56 13.92 -1.57 -7.74
C GLU A 56 12.48 -1.56 -8.30
N SER A 57 11.48 -1.51 -7.43
CA SER A 57 10.06 -1.45 -7.76
C SER A 57 9.53 -0.01 -7.73
N GLY A 58 10.10 0.90 -8.54
CA GLY A 58 9.71 2.33 -8.58
C GLY A 58 8.25 2.64 -8.97
N TRP A 59 7.45 1.61 -9.28
CA TRP A 59 6.01 1.67 -9.50
C TRP A 59 5.19 1.42 -8.21
N ILE A 60 5.83 1.01 -7.12
CA ILE A 60 5.28 1.00 -5.76
C ILE A 60 5.61 2.35 -5.12
N GLN A 61 4.59 3.10 -4.68
CA GLN A 61 4.76 4.42 -4.09
C GLN A 61 4.26 4.46 -2.66
N THR A 62 5.11 4.89 -1.75
CA THR A 62 4.72 5.11 -0.36
C THR A 62 3.92 6.39 -0.21
N LYS A 63 2.80 6.33 0.51
CA LYS A 63 1.92 7.47 0.81
C LYS A 63 1.71 7.56 2.32
N GLN A 64 1.90 8.77 2.85
CA GLN A 64 1.58 9.06 4.23
C GLN A 64 0.06 9.16 4.40
N LEU A 65 -0.49 8.46 5.39
CA LEU A 65 -1.88 8.62 5.79
C LEU A 65 -2.07 9.96 6.50
N ALA A 66 -3.06 10.75 6.04
CA ALA A 66 -3.42 12.01 6.68
C ALA A 66 -3.97 11.81 8.11
N GLU A 67 -4.72 10.73 8.35
CA GLU A 67 -5.29 10.38 9.65
C GLU A 67 -5.06 8.91 10.04
N PRO A 68 -3.90 8.58 10.63
CA PRO A 68 -3.57 7.21 11.04
C PRO A 68 -4.54 6.62 12.07
N ARG A 69 -5.24 7.48 12.83
CA ARG A 69 -6.14 7.07 13.93
C ARG A 69 -7.51 6.60 13.45
N LEU A 70 -7.98 7.09 12.30
CA LEU A 70 -9.21 6.59 11.68
C LEU A 70 -9.00 5.19 11.11
N ALA A 71 -7.82 4.91 10.54
CA ALA A 71 -7.45 3.55 10.11
C ALA A 71 -7.47 2.54 11.27
N LEU A 72 -7.10 2.96 12.49
CA LEU A 72 -7.14 2.13 13.70
C LEU A 72 -8.56 1.90 14.24
N SER A 73 -9.57 2.70 13.84
CA SER A 73 -10.97 2.48 14.25
C SER A 73 -11.67 1.36 13.48
N TYR A 74 -11.05 0.85 12.42
CA TYR A 74 -11.48 -0.33 11.68
C TYR A 74 -10.89 -1.61 12.29
N VAL A 75 -11.01 -1.76 13.62
CA VAL A 75 -10.59 -2.98 14.32
C VAL A 75 -11.43 -4.16 13.83
N GLY A 76 -10.86 -4.93 12.90
CA GLY A 76 -11.48 -6.09 12.24
C GLY A 76 -11.26 -6.13 10.73
N LEU A 77 -10.85 -5.02 10.12
CA LEU A 77 -10.46 -4.93 8.72
C LEU A 77 -8.94 -4.69 8.70
N ASP A 78 -8.21 -5.60 8.06
CA ASP A 78 -6.75 -5.53 7.97
C ASP A 78 -6.37 -4.17 7.34
N LEU A 79 -5.31 -3.49 7.79
CA LEU A 79 -5.04 -2.04 7.55
C LEU A 79 -5.16 -1.54 6.08
N GLY A 80 -5.19 -2.44 5.09
CA GLY A 80 -5.48 -2.13 3.69
C GLY A 80 -6.94 -1.82 3.35
N GLU A 81 -7.92 -2.29 4.13
CA GLU A 81 -9.36 -2.08 3.84
C GLU A 81 -9.85 -0.70 4.31
N ALA A 82 -9.21 -0.09 5.31
CA ALA A 82 -9.54 1.24 5.81
C ALA A 82 -9.20 2.38 4.81
N PHE A 83 -8.36 2.09 3.81
CA PHE A 83 -7.93 3.08 2.82
C PHE A 83 -9.02 3.44 1.81
N ASP A 84 -9.91 2.49 1.49
CA ASP A 84 -10.92 2.66 0.46
C ASP A 84 -11.88 3.82 0.79
N GLN A 85 -12.18 4.03 2.07
CA GLN A 85 -13.11 5.07 2.52
C GLN A 85 -12.45 6.45 2.76
N THR A 86 -11.15 6.50 3.06
CA THR A 86 -10.47 7.78 3.35
C THR A 86 -10.16 8.55 2.06
N LEU A 87 -9.87 7.84 0.97
CA LEU A 87 -9.70 8.47 -0.35
C LEU A 87 -11.02 9.04 -0.89
N GLN A 88 -12.15 8.41 -0.53
CA GLN A 88 -13.48 8.83 -0.97
C GLN A 88 -13.93 10.12 -0.27
N LEU A 89 -13.65 10.27 1.03
CA LEU A 89 -13.97 11.48 1.80
C LEU A 89 -13.12 12.70 1.41
N ALA A 90 -11.88 12.50 0.95
CA ALA A 90 -11.04 13.59 0.46
C ALA A 90 -11.49 14.15 -0.91
N GLY A 91 -12.44 13.47 -1.59
CA GLY A 91 -12.99 13.87 -2.87
C GLY A 91 -14.29 14.67 -2.80
N GLU A 92 -14.91 14.83 -1.62
CA GLU A 92 -16.24 15.46 -1.48
C GLU A 92 -16.20 16.92 -0.98
N ASP A 93 -15.04 17.48 -0.62
CA ASP A 93 -14.91 18.90 -0.22
C ASP A 93 -14.62 19.85 -1.41
N ARG A 94 -15.32 19.65 -2.54
CA ARG A 94 -15.41 20.65 -3.61
C ARG A 94 -16.85 20.81 -4.07
N GLU A 95 -17.63 21.56 -3.30
CA GLU A 95 -18.61 22.56 -3.80
C GLU A 95 -18.64 23.78 -2.87
#